data_AF-A0AA97GI22-F1
#
_entry.id   AF-A0AA97GI22-F1
#
_cell.length_a   1.000
_cell.length_b   1.000
_cell.length_c   1.000
_cell.angle_alpha   90.00
_cell.angle_beta   90.00
_cell.angle_gamma   90.00
#
_symmetry.space_group_name_H-M   'P 1'
#
loop_
_entity.id
_entity.type
_entity.pdbx_description
1 polymer ?
#
loop_
_entity_poly.entity_id
_entity_poly.type
_entity_poly.pdbx_seq_one_letter_code
_entity_poly.pdbx_strand_id
1 'polypeptide(L)'
;MKQIKVLLCAILISFIWGSAFPISKLAIDQVGVWAFRIYSLIISVIFLCFVFFFFSRCRFNFREFVNSIPLGFLNIFLVPILNSLALKYTEAVKASVLVYTMPVMATVVLGVINKHIETRSVFVSLLCISGIFIFISPVGISIGEMIILLSAFMWH
;
A
#
# COMPACT_ATOMS: atom_id res chain seq x y z
N MET A 1 -26.25 -8.33 -9.42
CA MET A 1 -25.11 -8.82 -10.24
C MET A 1 -23.86 -7.93 -10.18
N LYS A 2 -23.96 -6.59 -10.30
CA LYS A 2 -22.78 -5.69 -10.21
C LYS A 2 -22.08 -5.75 -8.84
N GLN A 3 -22.83 -5.79 -7.74
CA GLN A 3 -22.25 -5.83 -6.37
C GLN A 3 -21.48 -7.12 -6.08
N ILE A 4 -21.96 -8.29 -6.54
CA ILE A 4 -21.25 -9.57 -6.36
C ILE A 4 -19.90 -9.55 -7.09
N LYS A 5 -19.84 -8.98 -8.30
CA LYS A 5 -18.57 -8.84 -9.04
C LYS A 5 -17.58 -7.94 -8.29
N VAL A 6 -18.06 -6.82 -7.74
CA VAL A 6 -17.22 -5.92 -6.93
C VAL A 6 -16.69 -6.62 -5.67
N LEU A 7 -17.54 -7.38 -4.98
CA LEU A 7 -17.15 -8.18 -3.81
C LEU A 7 -16.09 -9.23 -4.17
N LEU A 8 -16.27 -9.95 -5.27
CA LEU A 8 -15.28 -10.93 -5.75
C LEU A 8 -13.94 -10.27 -6.07
N CYS A 9 -13.95 -9.12 -6.76
CA CYS A 9 -12.73 -8.36 -7.02
C CYS A 9 -12.05 -7.91 -5.71
N ALA A 10 -12.82 -7.44 -4.73
CA ALA A 10 -12.28 -7.02 -3.44
C ALA A 10 -11.63 -8.18 -2.67
N ILE A 11 -12.26 -9.37 -2.70
CA ILE A 11 -11.70 -10.59 -2.10
C ILE A 11 -10.37 -10.94 -2.78
N LEU A 12 -10.34 -10.99 -4.11
CA LEU A 12 -9.13 -11.31 -4.87
C LEU A 12 -7.99 -10.32 -4.57
N ILE A 13 -8.29 -9.02 -4.56
CA ILE A 13 -7.31 -7.97 -4.23
C ILE A 13 -6.79 -8.15 -2.81
N SER A 14 -7.67 -8.49 -1.86
CA SER A 14 -7.27 -8.72 -0.46
C SER A 14 -6.31 -9.90 -0.33
N PHE A 15 -6.53 -10.98 -1.07
CA PHE A 15 -5.61 -12.12 -1.12
C PHE A 15 -4.25 -11.74 -1.74
N ILE A 16 -4.26 -11.01 -2.85
CA ILE A 16 -3.05 -10.55 -3.54
C ILE A 16 -2.23 -9.65 -2.60
N TRP A 17 -2.86 -8.67 -1.96
CA TRP A 17 -2.18 -7.76 -1.05
C TRP A 17 -1.71 -8.41 0.25
N GLY A 18 -2.53 -9.31 0.83
CA GLY A 18 -2.17 -10.01 2.06
C GLY A 18 -0.96 -10.94 1.88
N SER A 19 -0.85 -11.59 0.72
CA SER A 19 0.29 -12.46 0.39
C SER A 19 1.53 -11.71 -0.11
N ALA A 20 1.37 -10.46 -0.56
CA ALA A 20 2.47 -9.67 -1.13
C ALA A 20 3.61 -9.41 -0.13
N PHE A 21 3.30 -9.16 1.16
CA PHE A 21 4.33 -8.86 2.18
C PHE A 21 5.25 -10.06 2.47
N PRO A 22 4.73 -11.27 2.80
CA PRO A 22 5.56 -12.46 2.95
C PRO A 22 6.41 -12.78 1.72
N ILE A 23 5.81 -12.74 0.53
CA ILE A 23 6.51 -13.03 -0.73
C ILE A 23 7.62 -12.00 -0.99
N SER A 24 7.32 -10.72 -0.79
CA SER A 24 8.29 -9.64 -0.93
C SER A 24 9.45 -9.79 0.04
N LYS A 25 9.20 -10.21 1.28
CA LYS A 25 10.25 -10.43 2.27
C LYS A 25 11.20 -11.54 1.83
N LEU A 26 10.66 -12.69 1.40
CA LEU A 26 11.46 -13.80 0.88
C LEU A 26 12.31 -13.38 -0.32
N ALA A 27 11.75 -12.60 -1.25
CA ALA A 27 12.49 -12.09 -2.40
C ALA A 27 13.58 -11.09 -1.98
N ILE A 28 13.26 -10.15 -1.09
CA ILE A 28 14.22 -9.16 -0.58
C ILE A 28 15.39 -9.83 0.13
N ASP A 29 15.16 -10.91 0.88
CA ASP A 29 16.21 -11.63 1.59
C ASP A 29 17.14 -12.39 0.61
N GLN A 30 16.67 -12.74 -0.60
CA GLN A 30 17.47 -13.42 -1.63
C GLN A 30 18.21 -12.46 -2.57
N VAL A 31 17.54 -11.44 -3.10
CA VAL A 31 18.10 -10.54 -4.13
C VAL A 31 18.44 -9.14 -3.61
N GLY A 32 18.04 -8.81 -2.39
CA GLY A 32 18.19 -7.48 -1.81
C GLY A 32 17.05 -6.53 -2.19
N VAL A 33 16.90 -5.46 -1.39
CA VAL A 33 15.82 -4.47 -1.51
C VAL A 33 15.80 -3.79 -2.88
N TRP A 34 16.96 -3.33 -3.34
CA TRP A 34 17.06 -2.53 -4.56
C TRP A 34 16.81 -3.35 -5.83
N ALA A 35 17.37 -4.57 -5.91
CA ALA A 35 17.13 -5.46 -7.03
C ALA A 35 15.64 -5.85 -7.10
N PHE A 36 15.03 -6.21 -5.96
CA PHE A 36 13.61 -6.52 -5.91
C PHE A 36 12.74 -5.36 -6.44
N ARG A 37 13.08 -4.11 -6.09
CA ARG A 37 12.35 -2.94 -6.57
C ARG A 37 12.52 -2.69 -8.05
N ILE A 38 13.74 -2.80 -8.58
CA ILE A 38 14.01 -2.63 -10.01
C ILE A 38 13.23 -3.67 -10.81
N TYR A 39 13.29 -4.95 -10.42
CA TYR A 39 12.53 -6.01 -11.11
C TYR A 39 11.03 -5.79 -11.02
N SER A 40 10.51 -5.43 -9.85
CA SER A 40 9.08 -5.14 -9.67
C SER A 40 8.62 -3.99 -10.56
N LEU A 41 9.42 -2.92 -10.68
CA LEU A 41 9.10 -1.76 -11.49
C LEU A 41 9.14 -2.08 -12.98
N ILE A 42 10.16 -2.81 -13.44
CA ILE A 42 10.27 -3.27 -14.84
C ILE A 42 9.06 -4.13 -15.22
N ILE A 43 8.73 -5.13 -14.38
CA ILE A 43 7.57 -6.02 -14.62
C ILE A 43 6.27 -5.21 -14.65
N SER A 44 6.10 -4.26 -13.73
CA SER A 44 4.92 -3.39 -13.67
C SER A 44 4.78 -2.55 -14.93
N VAL A 45 5.87 -1.92 -15.41
CA VAL A 45 5.86 -1.10 -16.63
C VAL A 45 5.54 -1.96 -17.86
N ILE A 46 6.17 -3.13 -18.00
CA ILE A 46 5.90 -4.04 -19.13
C ILE A 46 4.43 -4.46 -19.13
N PHE A 47 3.89 -4.83 -17.97
CA PHE A 47 2.49 -5.24 -17.84
C PHE A 47 1.53 -4.08 -18.13
N LEU A 48 1.80 -2.88 -17.61
CA LEU A 48 1.01 -1.68 -17.88
C LEU A 48 1.02 -1.31 -19.36
N CYS A 49 2.18 -1.36 -20.02
CA CYS A 49 2.31 -1.15 -21.46
C CYS A 49 1.49 -2.20 -22.23
N PHE A 50 1.60 -3.47 -21.88
CA PHE A 50 0.82 -4.54 -22.50
C PHE A 50 -0.69 -4.29 -22.37
N VAL A 51 -1.17 -3.95 -21.17
CA VAL A 51 -2.59 -3.62 -20.96
C VAL A 51 -3.00 -2.38 -21.75
N PHE A 52 -2.15 -1.35 -21.78
CA PHE A 52 -2.43 -0.12 -22.53
C PHE A 52 -2.55 -0.37 -24.03
N PHE A 53 -1.61 -1.09 -24.65
CA PHE A 53 -1.60 -1.29 -26.10
C PHE A 53 -2.64 -2.31 -26.58
N PHE A 54 -2.95 -3.33 -25.79
CA PHE A 54 -3.83 -4.43 -26.23
C PHE A 54 -5.27 -4.33 -25.75
N PHE A 55 -5.52 -3.71 -24.58
CA PHE A 55 -6.84 -3.70 -23.95
C PHE A 55 -7.42 -2.30 -23.76
N SER A 56 -6.58 -1.26 -23.72
CA SER A 56 -7.06 0.10 -23.54
C SER A 56 -7.60 0.68 -24.85
N ARG A 57 -8.74 1.36 -24.75
CA ARG A 57 -9.23 2.26 -25.81
C ARG A 57 -8.90 3.73 -25.52
N CYS A 58 -8.12 3.99 -24.47
CA CYS A 58 -7.78 5.34 -24.06
C CYS A 58 -6.75 5.95 -25.01
N ARG A 59 -6.96 7.21 -25.39
CA ARG A 59 -5.94 8.00 -26.09
C ARG A 59 -4.97 8.56 -25.07
N PHE A 60 -3.68 8.50 -25.39
CA PHE A 60 -2.66 9.11 -24.54
C PHE A 60 -2.85 10.63 -24.49
N ASN A 61 -3.03 11.18 -23.30
CA ASN A 61 -3.12 12.62 -23.05
C ASN A 61 -1.93 13.06 -22.20
N PHE A 62 -1.02 13.83 -22.80
CA PHE A 62 0.20 14.30 -22.14
C PHE A 62 -0.09 15.15 -20.90
N ARG A 63 -1.17 15.95 -20.92
CA ARG A 63 -1.54 16.80 -19.77
C ARG A 63 -2.01 15.97 -18.58
N GLU A 64 -2.79 14.93 -18.82
CA GLU A 64 -3.21 14.00 -17.76
C GLU A 64 -2.03 13.19 -17.21
N PHE A 65 -1.09 12.79 -18.09
CA PHE A 65 0.15 12.14 -17.67
C PHE A 65 0.96 13.01 -16.72
N VAL A 66 1.21 14.29 -17.08
CA VAL A 66 1.97 15.22 -16.24
C VAL A 66 1.27 15.49 -14.91
N ASN A 67 -0.06 15.69 -14.92
CA ASN A 67 -0.83 15.90 -13.70
C ASN A 67 -0.83 14.67 -12.77
N SER A 68 -0.58 13.48 -13.33
CA SER A 68 -0.50 12.23 -12.56
C SER A 68 0.89 11.97 -11.96
N ILE A 69 1.92 12.73 -12.35
CA ILE A 69 3.30 12.54 -11.84
C ILE A 69 3.39 12.66 -10.32
N PRO A 70 2.78 13.66 -9.65
CA PRO A 70 2.86 13.76 -8.18
C PRO A 70 2.22 12.56 -7.49
N LEU A 71 1.05 12.12 -7.97
CA LEU A 71 0.34 10.95 -7.45
C LEU A 71 1.13 9.66 -7.67
N GLY A 72 1.72 9.52 -8.87
CA GLY A 72 2.58 8.40 -9.22
C GLY A 72 3.85 8.35 -8.37
N PHE A 73 4.48 9.50 -8.11
CA PHE A 73 5.68 9.56 -7.26
C PHE A 73 5.39 9.09 -5.83
N LEU A 74 4.32 9.59 -5.21
CA LEU A 74 3.96 9.20 -3.84
C LEU A 74 3.54 7.72 -3.76
N ASN A 75 2.60 7.29 -4.60
CA ASN A 75 1.98 5.97 -4.47
C ASN A 75 2.75 4.84 -5.16
N ILE A 76 3.40 5.10 -6.30
CA ILE A 76 4.07 4.07 -7.11
C ILE A 76 5.55 3.96 -6.76
N PHE A 77 6.19 5.06 -6.36
CA PHE A 77 7.62 5.08 -6.03
C PHE A 77 7.85 5.08 -4.52
N LEU A 78 7.36 6.09 -3.81
CA LEU A 78 7.74 6.34 -2.42
C LEU A 78 7.20 5.25 -1.47
N VAL A 79 5.91 4.93 -1.52
CA VAL A 79 5.31 3.92 -0.63
C VAL A 79 5.92 2.52 -0.85
N PRO A 80 6.06 1.99 -2.09
CA PRO A 80 6.66 0.67 -2.28
C PRO A 80 8.13 0.58 -1.85
N ILE A 81 8.89 1.68 -1.98
CA ILE A 81 10.27 1.74 -1.49
C ILE A 81 10.30 1.71 0.04
N LEU A 82 9.49 2.55 0.70
CA LEU A 82 9.40 2.55 2.16
C LEU A 82 8.95 1.18 2.69
N ASN A 83 7.96 0.55 2.06
CA ASN A 83 7.53 -0.81 2.42
C ASN A 83 8.67 -1.83 2.32
N SER A 84 9.51 -1.72 1.29
CA SER A 84 10.62 -2.66 1.10
C SER A 84 11.78 -2.43 2.05
N LEU A 85 12.05 -1.16 2.36
CA LEU A 85 13.02 -0.78 3.38
C LEU A 85 12.56 -1.23 4.76
N ALA A 86 11.27 -1.07 5.09
CA ALA A 86 10.70 -1.59 6.31
C ALA A 86 10.86 -3.11 6.41
N LEU A 87 10.52 -3.85 5.35
CA LEU A 87 10.68 -5.31 5.28
C LEU A 87 12.14 -5.76 5.43
N LYS A 88 13.14 -4.91 5.15
CA LYS A 88 14.53 -5.23 5.46
C LYS A 88 14.79 -5.32 6.97
N TYR A 89 14.12 -4.50 7.76
CA TYR A 89 14.37 -4.31 9.20
C TYR A 89 13.27 -4.84 10.12
N THR A 90 12.18 -5.38 9.56
CA THR A 90 11.06 -5.94 10.33
C THR A 90 10.51 -7.21 9.69
N GLU A 91 9.71 -7.94 10.47
CA GLU A 91 9.03 -9.15 10.03
C GLU A 91 7.88 -8.81 9.07
N ALA A 92 7.65 -9.68 8.08
CA ALA A 92 6.57 -9.48 7.11
C ALA A 92 5.18 -9.36 7.77
N VAL A 93 4.94 -10.12 8.85
CA VAL A 93 3.68 -10.10 9.60
C VAL A 93 3.50 -8.77 10.34
N LYS A 94 4.54 -8.26 11.01
CA LYS A 94 4.47 -6.96 11.68
C LYS A 94 4.30 -5.82 10.67
N ALA A 95 5.05 -5.85 9.57
CA ALA A 95 4.93 -4.85 8.51
C ALA A 95 3.51 -4.83 7.92
N SER A 96 2.94 -5.98 7.58
CA SER A 96 1.61 -6.04 6.97
C SER A 96 0.53 -5.48 7.90
N VAL A 97 0.56 -5.84 9.20
CA VAL A 97 -0.39 -5.32 10.19
C VAL A 97 -0.24 -3.80 10.36
N LEU A 98 0.98 -3.29 10.47
CA LEU A 98 1.23 -1.87 10.64
C LEU A 98 0.88 -1.05 9.40
N VAL A 99 1.04 -1.58 8.19
CA VAL A 99 0.58 -0.93 6.94
C VAL A 99 -0.93 -0.72 6.96
N TYR A 100 -1.70 -1.63 7.53
CA TYR A 100 -3.15 -1.48 7.65
C TYR A 100 -3.59 -0.39 8.67
N THR A 101 -2.66 0.43 9.17
CA THR A 101 -2.99 1.75 9.76
C THR A 101 -3.46 2.77 8.72
N MET A 102 -3.26 2.53 7.43
CA MET A 102 -3.69 3.42 6.33
C MET A 102 -5.13 3.93 6.46
N PRO A 103 -6.16 3.13 6.81
CA PRO A 103 -7.54 3.61 6.97
C PRO A 103 -7.70 4.60 8.13
N VAL A 104 -6.92 4.44 9.19
CA VAL A 104 -6.89 5.37 10.33
C VAL A 104 -6.32 6.71 9.87
N MET A 105 -5.17 6.68 9.17
CA MET A 105 -4.53 7.87 8.63
C MET A 105 -5.43 8.57 7.60
N ALA A 106 -6.09 7.80 6.73
CA ALA A 106 -7.06 8.33 5.77
C ALA A 106 -8.21 9.06 6.47
N THR A 107 -8.76 8.47 7.54
CA THR A 107 -9.86 9.07 8.31
C THR A 107 -9.41 10.38 8.96
N VAL A 108 -8.19 10.45 9.48
CA VAL A 108 -7.62 11.67 10.06
C VAL A 108 -7.43 12.75 9.00
N VAL A 109 -6.79 12.42 7.88
CA VAL A 109 -6.53 13.36 6.77
C VAL A 109 -7.85 13.90 6.20
N LEU A 110 -8.82 13.02 5.94
CA LEU A 110 -10.15 13.42 5.48
C LEU A 110 -10.89 14.27 6.51
N GLY A 111 -10.76 13.96 7.80
CA GLY A 111 -11.34 14.74 8.88
C GLY A 111 -10.77 16.16 8.96
N VAL A 112 -9.47 16.32 8.74
CA VAL A 112 -8.80 17.62 8.71
C VAL A 112 -9.22 18.44 7.49
N ILE A 113 -9.28 17.80 6.31
CA ILE A 113 -9.61 18.47 5.05
C ILE A 113 -11.10 18.85 4.99
N ASN A 114 -12.00 17.92 5.29
CA ASN A 114 -13.45 18.10 5.13
C ASN A 114 -14.14 18.64 6.38
N LYS A 115 -13.44 18.79 7.51
CA LYS A 115 -13.98 19.18 8.84
C LYS A 115 -15.16 18.33 9.33
N HIS A 116 -15.42 17.20 8.69
CA HIS A 116 -16.53 16.30 9.01
C HIS A 116 -16.02 14.87 8.98
N ILE A 117 -16.22 14.15 10.08
CA ILE A 117 -15.80 12.76 10.24
C ILE A 117 -17.06 11.91 10.35
N GLU A 118 -17.18 10.91 9.49
CA GLU A 118 -18.28 9.95 9.54
C GLU A 118 -18.08 8.99 10.73
N THR A 119 -19.13 8.77 11.53
CA THR A 119 -19.08 7.90 12.73
C THR A 119 -18.65 6.47 12.39
N ARG A 120 -18.99 5.98 11.19
CA ARG A 120 -18.56 4.69 10.68
C ARG A 120 -17.04 4.59 10.49
N SER A 121 -16.40 5.65 9.99
CA SER A 121 -14.94 5.69 9.78
C SER A 121 -14.18 5.73 11.11
N VAL A 122 -14.75 6.36 12.14
CA VAL A 122 -14.22 6.32 13.51
C VAL A 122 -14.25 4.89 14.05
N PHE A 123 -15.37 4.17 13.89
CA PHE A 123 -15.49 2.79 14.36
C PHE A 123 -14.51 1.85 13.67
N VAL A 124 -14.36 1.98 12.34
CA VAL A 124 -13.36 1.23 11.57
C VAL A 124 -11.94 1.55 12.06
N SER A 125 -11.63 2.82 12.31
CA SER A 125 -10.33 3.23 12.82
C SER A 125 -10.01 2.63 14.20
N LEU A 126 -11.00 2.62 15.10
CA LEU A 126 -10.86 2.00 16.43
C LEU A 126 -10.61 0.50 16.34
N LEU A 127 -11.33 -0.20 15.44
CA LEU A 127 -11.09 -1.62 15.20
C LEU A 127 -9.69 -1.88 14.64
N CYS A 128 -9.23 -1.08 13.68
CA CYS A 128 -7.86 -1.16 13.14
C CYS A 128 -6.82 -0.98 14.26
N ILE A 129 -6.96 0.08 15.07
CA ILE A 129 -6.07 0.36 16.20
C ILE A 129 -6.04 -0.82 17.18
N SER A 130 -7.21 -1.38 17.53
CA SER A 130 -7.28 -2.54 18.42
C SER A 130 -6.56 -3.77 17.86
N GLY A 131 -6.70 -4.03 16.55
CA GLY A 131 -6.00 -5.13 15.88
C GLY A 131 -4.47 -4.94 15.88
N ILE A 132 -4.01 -3.70 15.70
CA ILE A 132 -2.59 -3.37 15.77
C ILE A 132 -2.03 -3.56 17.18
N PHE A 133 -2.75 -3.11 18.22
CA PHE A 133 -2.32 -3.28 19.61
C PHE A 133 -2.16 -4.75 20.03
N ILE A 134 -2.95 -5.66 19.47
CA ILE A 134 -2.82 -7.11 19.73
C ILE A 134 -1.52 -7.67 19.13
N PHE A 135 -1.06 -7.11 18.01
CA PHE A 135 0.09 -7.62 17.24
C PHE A 135 1.42 -6.93 17.56
N ILE A 136 1.39 -5.68 18.01
CA ILE A 136 2.58 -5.01 18.55
C ILE A 136 2.89 -5.66 19.91
N SER A 137 3.75 -6.67 19.88
CA SER A 137 4.39 -7.18 21.10
C SER A 137 5.07 -6.01 21.84
N PRO A 138 5.07 -5.95 23.19
CA PRO A 138 5.64 -4.85 23.97
C PRO A 138 7.16 -4.62 23.78
N VAL A 139 7.80 -5.39 22.91
CA VAL A 139 9.21 -5.28 22.57
C VAL A 139 9.41 -4.17 21.54
N GLY A 140 9.42 -2.91 22.01
CA GLY A 140 10.04 -1.72 21.42
C GLY A 140 9.85 -1.42 19.92
N ILE A 141 9.58 -0.14 19.59
CA ILE A 141 9.43 0.27 18.19
C ILE A 141 10.77 0.19 17.45
N SER A 142 10.87 -0.68 16.44
CA SER A 142 12.04 -0.81 15.55
C SER A 142 12.05 0.25 14.45
N ILE A 143 13.23 0.52 13.87
CA ILE A 143 13.39 1.39 12.69
C ILE A 143 12.48 0.95 11.54
N GLY A 144 12.32 -0.37 11.33
CA GLY A 144 11.44 -0.89 10.28
C GLY A 144 9.96 -0.53 10.50
N GLU A 145 9.53 -0.46 11.75
CA GLU A 145 8.16 -0.11 12.14
C GLU A 145 7.92 1.41 12.00
N MET A 146 8.93 2.25 12.24
CA MET A 146 8.83 3.68 11.94
C MET A 146 8.71 3.93 10.43
N ILE A 147 9.51 3.23 9.63
CA ILE A 147 9.48 3.35 8.16
C ILE A 147 8.12 2.90 7.60
N ILE A 148 7.54 1.83 8.15
CA ILE A 148 6.26 1.33 7.65
C ILE A 148 5.08 2.25 8.02
N LEU A 149 5.11 2.88 9.20
CA LEU A 149 4.13 3.88 9.59
C LEU A 149 4.25 5.14 8.73
N LEU A 150 5.47 5.58 8.41
CA LEU A 150 5.70 6.67 7.47
C LEU A 150 5.14 6.32 6.08
N SER A 151 5.35 5.09 5.63
CA SER A 151 4.78 4.57 4.38
C SER A 151 3.25 4.63 4.37
N ALA A 152 2.61 4.20 5.46
CA ALA A 152 1.16 4.24 5.60
C ALA A 152 0.61 5.68 5.54
N PHE A 153 1.33 6.65 6.10
CA PHE A 153 0.95 8.07 6.04
C PHE A 153 1.12 8.69 4.63
N MET A 154 2.11 8.21 3.85
CA MET A 154 2.37 8.70 2.48
C MET A 154 1.42 8.14 1.41
N TRP A 155 0.50 7.25 1.77
CA TRP A 155 -0.46 6.58 0.85
C TRP A 155 -1.70 7.43 0.49
N HIS A 156 -1.62 8.76 0.64
CA HIS A 156 -2.76 9.67 0.42
C HIS A 156 -2.56 10.60 -0.78
#